data_AF-A0A7W6G7Y3-F1
#
_entry.id   AF-A0A7W6G7Y3-F1
#
_cell.length_a   1.000
_cell.length_b   1.000
_cell.length_c   1.000
_cell.angle_alpha   90.00
_cell.angle_beta   90.00
_cell.angle_gamma   90.00
#
_symmetry.space_group_name_H-M   'P 1'
#
loop_
_entity.id
_entity.type
_entity.pdbx_description
1 polymer ?
#
loop_
_entity_poly.entity_id
_entity_poly.type
_entity_poly.pdbx_seq_one_letter_code
_entity_poly.pdbx_strand_id
1 'polypeptide(L)' 'MTTKLASDADILRKVEDFCCLMGMGVTTFGRKAIGDPNLIPNMRNGRSLTLRNAARVLNFIAAYRPPHPLPRSTEKAA' A
#
# COMPACT_ATOMS: atom_id res chain seq x y z
N MET A 1 11.39 -14.79 8.25
CA MET A 1 10.42 -15.50 7.38
C MET A 1 10.23 -14.70 6.11
N THR A 2 10.82 -15.14 5.00
CA THR A 2 10.73 -14.48 3.69
C THR A 2 9.45 -14.91 2.99
N THR A 3 8.37 -14.16 3.18
CA THR A 3 7.06 -14.46 2.60
C THR A 3 7.12 -14.30 1.08
N LYS A 4 6.90 -15.42 0.39
CA LYS A 4 6.66 -15.52 -1.06
C LYS A 4 5.31 -14.87 -1.34
N LEU A 5 5.29 -13.70 -1.99
CA LEU A 5 4.07 -13.02 -2.45
C LEU A 5 3.35 -13.92 -3.44
N ALA A 6 2.39 -14.73 -2.97
CA ALA A 6 1.75 -15.78 -3.75
C ALA A 6 0.34 -15.38 -4.24
N SER A 7 -0.27 -14.33 -3.69
CA SER A 7 -1.65 -13.95 -4.02
C SER A 7 -1.89 -12.45 -3.84
N ASP A 8 -2.88 -11.91 -4.55
CA ASP A 8 -3.37 -10.53 -4.42
C ASP A 8 -3.69 -10.14 -2.96
N ALA A 9 -4.27 -11.05 -2.17
CA ALA A 9 -4.51 -10.85 -0.75
C ALA A 9 -3.23 -10.59 0.07
N ASP A 10 -2.09 -11.19 -0.29
CA ASP A 10 -0.81 -10.98 0.40
C ASP A 10 -0.25 -9.58 0.09
N ILE A 11 -0.39 -9.14 -1.17
CA ILE A 11 -0.04 -7.77 -1.58
C ILE A 11 -0.92 -6.77 -0.84
N LEU A 12 -2.24 -7.04 -0.72
CA LEU A 12 -3.17 -6.18 0.00
C LEU A 12 -2.73 -6.02 1.45
N ARG A 13 -2.48 -7.14 2.14
CA ARG A 13 -2.02 -7.15 3.53
C ARG A 13 -0.75 -6.34 3.71
N LYS A 14 0.20 -6.47 2.79
CA LYS A 14 1.48 -5.75 2.83
C LYS A 14 1.32 -4.25 2.60
N VAL A 15 0.41 -3.86 1.71
CA VAL A 15 0.06 -2.45 1.50
C VAL A 15 -0.66 -1.88 2.73
N GLU A 16 -1.59 -2.62 3.34
CA GLU A 16 -2.29 -2.19 4.55
C GLU A 16 -1.33 -2.01 5.74
N ASP A 17 -0.41 -2.96 5.94
CA ASP A 17 0.63 -2.88 6.96
C ASP A 17 1.53 -1.66 6.74
N PHE A 18 1.97 -1.45 5.50
CA PHE A 18 2.76 -0.27 5.12
C PHE A 18 1.99 1.04 5.35
N CYS A 19 0.71 1.10 4.98
CA CYS A 19 -0.16 2.24 5.24
C CYS A 19 -0.29 2.51 6.74
N CYS A 20 -0.43 1.46 7.56
CA CYS A 20 -0.51 1.57 9.01
C CYS A 20 0.80 2.11 9.61
N LEU A 21 1.94 1.54 9.21
CA LEU A 21 3.27 1.97 9.64
C LEU A 21 3.58 3.42 9.25
N MET A 22 3.16 3.84 8.05
CA MET A 22 3.41 5.19 7.54
C MET A 22 2.34 6.21 7.95
N GLY A 23 1.23 5.79 8.56
CA GLY A 23 0.06 6.65 8.79
C GLY A 23 -0.55 7.19 7.49
N MET A 24 -0.35 6.50 6.36
CA MET A 24 -0.84 6.92 5.05
C MET A 24 -2.19 6.26 4.75
N GLY A 25 -3.13 6.99 4.14
CA GLY A 25 -4.38 6.39 3.67
C GLY A 25 -4.17 5.53 2.42
N VAL A 26 -4.91 4.41 2.30
CA VAL A 26 -4.81 3.49 1.15
C VAL A 26 -5.14 4.16 -0.20
N THR A 27 -6.01 5.16 -0.19
CA THR A 27 -6.35 6.00 -1.35
C THR A 27 -5.20 6.94 -1.72
N THR A 28 -4.52 7.53 -0.73
CA THR A 28 -3.32 8.34 -0.93
C THR A 28 -2.18 7.50 -1.49
N PHE A 29 -2.03 6.28 -0.97
CA PHE A 29 -1.06 5.31 -1.47
C PHE A 29 -1.32 4.97 -2.94
N GLY A 30 -2.54 4.57 -3.31
CA GLY A 30 -2.89 4.23 -4.70
C GLY A 30 -2.61 5.39 -5.67
N ARG A 31 -2.96 6.62 -5.27
CA ARG A 31 -2.68 7.83 -6.05
C ARG A 31 -1.19 8.11 -6.21
N LYS A 32 -0.36 7.86 -5.18
CA LYS A 32 1.10 8.07 -5.25
C LYS A 32 1.84 6.93 -5.98
N ALA A 33 1.39 5.69 -5.82
CA ALA A 33 2.04 4.52 -6.37
C ALA A 33 1.77 4.35 -7.87
N ILE A 34 0.50 4.47 -8.29
CA ILE A 34 0.10 4.24 -9.68
C ILE A 34 -0.78 5.34 -10.29
N GLY A 35 -1.21 6.33 -9.50
CA GLY A 35 -2.14 7.37 -9.93
C GLY A 35 -3.61 7.05 -9.74
N ASP A 36 -3.95 5.87 -9.20
CA ASP A 36 -5.33 5.39 -9.06
C ASP A 36 -5.67 5.14 -7.57
N PRO A 37 -6.55 5.95 -6.96
CA PRO A 37 -6.95 5.79 -5.57
C PRO A 37 -7.88 4.60 -5.34
N ASN A 38 -8.48 4.06 -6.41
CA ASN A 38 -9.45 2.97 -6.34
C ASN A 38 -8.79 1.59 -6.41
N LEU A 39 -7.47 1.51 -6.56
CA LEU A 39 -6.75 0.25 -6.72
C LEU A 39 -6.96 -0.71 -5.56
N ILE A 40 -6.77 -0.21 -4.34
CA ILE A 40 -6.88 -0.98 -3.09
C ILE A 40 -8.32 -1.39 -2.79
N PRO A 41 -9.34 -0.50 -2.86
CA PRO A 41 -10.72 -0.93 -2.69
C PRO A 41 -11.16 -1.92 -3.79
N ASN A 42 -10.69 -1.78 -5.03
CA ASN A 42 -10.95 -2.79 -6.07
C ASN A 42 -10.31 -4.15 -5.72
N MET A 43 -9.06 -4.18 -5.23
CA MET A 43 -8.44 -5.42 -4.73
C MET A 43 -9.25 -6.03 -3.58
N ARG A 44 -9.68 -5.19 -2.63
CA ARG A 44 -10.48 -5.62 -1.47
C ARG A 44 -11.82 -6.20 -1.89
N ASN A 45 -12.37 -5.76 -3.02
CA ASN A 45 -13.59 -6.29 -3.59
C ASN A 45 -13.38 -7.59 -4.40
N GLY A 46 -12.18 -8.20 -4.34
CA GLY A 46 -11.84 -9.43 -5.05
C GLY A 46 -11.48 -9.23 -6.52
N ARG A 47 -11.26 -7.98 -6.96
CA ARG A 47 -10.85 -7.71 -8.33
C ARG A 47 -9.37 -8.03 -8.49
N SER A 48 -9.06 -8.99 -9.35
CA SER A 48 -7.68 -9.39 -9.62
C SER A 48 -6.88 -8.21 -10.17
N LEU A 49 -5.78 -7.92 -9.48
CA LEU A 49 -4.86 -6.88 -9.89
C LEU A 49 -4.04 -7.37 -11.09
N THR A 50 -3.87 -6.52 -12.11
CA THR A 50 -2.96 -6.88 -13.21
C THR A 50 -1.52 -6.92 -12.70
N LEU A 51 -0.71 -7.84 -13.25
CA LEU A 51 0.72 -7.95 -12.92
C LEU A 51 1.46 -6.61 -13.04
N ARG A 52 1.06 -5.77 -14.00
CA ARG A 52 1.60 -4.42 -14.19
C ARG A 52 1.37 -3.52 -12.97
N ASN A 53 0.17 -3.52 -12.43
CA ASN A 53 -0.15 -2.73 -11.25
C ASN A 53 0.55 -3.29 -10.00
N ALA A 54 0.69 -4.62 -9.90
CA ALA A 54 1.38 -5.27 -8.78
C ALA A 54 2.86 -4.87 -8.77
N ALA A 55 3.51 -4.94 -9.93
CA ALA A 55 4.89 -4.51 -10.10
C ALA A 55 5.08 -3.04 -9.73
N ARG A 56 4.15 -2.15 -10.09
CA ARG A 56 4.25 -0.73 -9.69
C ARG A 56 4.07 -0.50 -8.21
N VAL A 57 3.12 -1.18 -7.58
CA VAL A 57 2.89 -1.12 -6.12
C VAL A 57 4.15 -1.61 -5.38
N LEU A 58 4.69 -2.75 -5.78
CA LEU A 58 5.91 -3.30 -5.19
C LEU A 58 7.12 -2.41 -5.42
N ASN A 59 7.28 -1.89 -6.64
CA ASN A 59 8.36 -0.95 -6.97
C ASN A 59 8.22 0.36 -6.18
N PHE A 60 6.99 0.85 -5.96
CA PHE A 60 6.75 1.99 -5.11
C PHE A 60 7.17 1.69 -3.67
N ILE A 61 6.76 0.57 -3.07
CA ILE A 61 7.17 0.20 -1.71
C ILE A 61 8.70 0.08 -1.60
N ALA A 62 9.36 -0.51 -2.60
CA ALA A 62 10.82 -0.66 -2.62
C ALA A 62 11.56 0.66 -2.83
N ALA A 63 11.04 1.55 -3.67
CA ALA A 63 11.62 2.86 -3.97
C ALA A 63 11.22 3.94 -2.97
N TYR A 64 10.16 3.72 -2.19
CA TYR A 64 9.66 4.66 -1.20
C TYR A 64 10.63 4.67 -0.01
N ARG A 65 11.59 5.59 -0.09
CA ARG A 65 12.40 5.98 1.06
C ARG A 65 11.56 6.99 1.85
N PRO A 66 11.21 6.73 3.12
CA PRO A 66 10.48 7.71 3.92
C PRO A 66 11.33 8.99 3.98
N PRO A 67 10.83 10.15 3.50
CA PRO A 67 11.62 11.38 3.48
C PRO A 67 11.88 11.97 4.87
N HIS A 68 11.32 11.39 5.93
CA HIS A 68 11.51 11.81 7.31
C HIS A 68 10.95 10.71 8.21
N PRO A 69 11.59 10.32 9.34
CA PRO A 69 10.91 9.53 10.36
C PRO A 69 9.77 10.38 10.90
N LEU A 70 8.54 10.12 10.43
CA LEU A 70 7.38 10.84 10.94
C LEU A 70 7.20 10.46 12.41
N PRO A 71 7.19 11.41 13.36
CA PRO A 71 6.73 11.12 14.71
C PRO A 71 5.25 10.71 14.62
N ARG A 72 4.90 9.73 15.46
CA ARG A 72 3.59 9.08 15.56
C ARG A 72 2.44 10.09 15.44
N SER A 73 1.80 10.18 14.27
CA SER A 73 0.58 10.98 14.10
C SER A 73 -0.63 10.06 14.03
N THR A 74 -0.93 9.46 15.18
CA THR A 74 -2.29 9.07 15.54
C THR A 74 -2.65 9.84 16.82
N GLU A 75 -2.58 11.16 16.74
CA GLU A 75 -3.41 12.02 17.58
C GLU A 75 -4.62 12.43 16.74
N LYS A 76 -5.61 11.54 16.70
CA LYS A 76 -6.98 11.90 16.36
C LYS A 76 -7.89 11.43 17.49
N ALA A 77 -7.85 12.18 18.58
CA ALA A 77 -8.84 12.17 19.66
C ALA A 77 -8.99 13.62 20.15
N ALA A 78 -9.74 14.41 19.39
CA ALA A 78 -10.41 15.63 19.82
C ALA A 78 -11.69 15.78 19.00
#